data_AF-A0A0F0GJC7-F1
#
_entry.id   AF-A0A0F0GJC7-F1
#
_cell.length_a   1.000
_cell.length_b   1.000
_cell.length_c   1.000
_cell.angle_alpha   90.00
_cell.angle_beta   90.00
_cell.angle_gamma   90.00
#
_symmetry.space_group_name_H-M   'P 1'
#
loop_
_entity.id
_entity.type
_entity.pdbx_description
1 polymer ?
#
loop_
_entity_poly.entity_id
_entity_poly.type
_entity_poly.pdbx_seq_one_letter_code
_entity_poly.pdbx_strand_id
1 'polypeptide(L)'
;MAEVNLDGGAVDMYTDQLETAVASLSTAGTAAQQKWEASRTKIFDLEKRLGKGEMGASFIAKYNDNANALVASLDGLGVNVEQFVTAGRDSIGIYLEADRKAKAGMPKA
;
A
#
# COMPACT_ATOMS: atom_id res chain seq x y z
N MET A 1 21.85 -2.83 13.13
CA MET A 1 21.10 -3.90 12.43
C MET A 1 20.39 -4.67 13.51
N ALA A 2 19.08 -4.45 13.68
CA ALA A 2 18.26 -5.28 14.54
C ALA A 2 17.74 -6.42 13.67
N GLU A 3 18.34 -7.59 13.86
CA GLU A 3 17.97 -8.86 13.26
C GLU A 3 17.28 -9.68 14.37
N VAL A 4 16.16 -10.33 14.04
CA VAL A 4 15.41 -11.13 15.00
C VAL A 4 15.58 -12.60 14.65
N ASN A 5 16.38 -13.30 15.47
CA ASN A 5 16.82 -14.69 15.39
C ASN A 5 17.47 -15.10 14.07
N LEU A 6 18.75 -15.49 14.11
CA LEU A 6 19.50 -15.94 12.94
C LEU A 6 20.37 -17.18 13.26
N ASP A 7 20.16 -17.80 14.42
CA ASP A 7 21.11 -18.70 15.05
C ASP A 7 20.53 -19.63 16.16
N GLY A 8 19.22 -19.93 16.15
CA GLY A 8 18.73 -21.16 16.83
C GLY A 8 17.35 -21.16 17.50
N GLY A 9 16.49 -20.18 17.26
CA GLY A 9 15.05 -20.25 17.59
C GLY A 9 14.17 -20.56 16.37
N ALA A 10 12.85 -20.67 16.57
CA ALA A 10 11.92 -21.20 15.56
C ALA A 10 11.52 -20.23 14.41
N VAL A 11 11.88 -18.95 14.44
CA VAL A 11 11.51 -18.00 13.38
C VAL A 11 12.53 -16.87 13.22
N ASP A 12 13.04 -16.70 12.00
CA ASP A 12 14.03 -15.69 11.62
C ASP A 12 13.35 -14.53 10.86
N MET A 13 13.69 -13.28 11.19
CA MET A 13 13.14 -12.09 10.53
C MET A 13 14.14 -10.93 10.45
N TYR A 14 14.29 -10.37 9.25
CA TYR A 14 15.02 -9.13 9.00
C TYR A 14 14.12 -7.92 9.25
N THR A 15 13.90 -7.57 10.52
CA THR A 15 12.97 -6.49 10.91
C THR A 15 13.32 -5.13 10.29
N ASP A 16 14.60 -4.76 10.25
CA ASP A 16 15.05 -3.49 9.63
C ASP A 16 14.76 -3.44 8.13
N GLN A 17 14.96 -4.55 7.43
CA GLN A 17 14.71 -4.65 5.99
C GLN A 17 13.22 -4.58 5.68
N LEU A 18 12.39 -5.29 6.47
CA LEU A 18 10.95 -5.21 6.30
C LEU A 18 10.43 -3.82 6.65
N GLU A 19 10.92 -3.18 7.71
CA GLU A 19 10.53 -1.82 8.07
C GLU A 19 10.84 -0.83 6.95
N THR A 20 12.04 -0.93 6.37
CA THR A 20 12.47 -0.12 5.22
C THR A 20 11.57 -0.34 4.00
N ALA A 21 11.24 -1.60 3.69
CA ALA A 21 10.39 -1.94 2.57
C ALA A 21 8.94 -1.43 2.77
N VAL A 22 8.39 -1.59 3.96
CA VAL A 22 7.05 -1.13 4.34
C VAL A 22 6.96 0.40 4.32
N ALA A 23 7.97 1.10 4.83
CA ALA A 23 8.05 2.56 4.76
C ALA A 23 8.13 3.07 3.30
N SER A 24 8.93 2.39 2.47
CA SER A 24 9.06 2.70 1.05
C SER A 24 7.73 2.49 0.30
N LEU A 25 7.02 1.39 0.61
CA LEU A 25 5.69 1.10 0.05
C LEU A 25 4.67 2.15 0.47
N SER A 26 4.65 2.56 1.74
CA SER A 26 3.76 3.62 2.24
C SER A 26 3.97 4.95 1.49
N THR A 27 5.24 5.32 1.26
CA THR A 27 5.61 6.52 0.50
C THR A 27 5.14 6.43 -0.96
N ALA A 28 5.41 5.28 -1.61
CA ALA A 28 5.03 5.06 -2.99
C ALA A 28 3.49 5.06 -3.19
N GLY A 29 2.75 4.40 -2.29
CA GLY A 29 1.29 4.37 -2.32
C GLY A 29 0.68 5.76 -2.13
N THR A 30 1.20 6.55 -1.18
CA THR A 30 0.77 7.94 -0.97
C THR A 30 1.01 8.79 -2.22
N ALA A 31 2.20 8.70 -2.82
CA ALA A 31 2.53 9.45 -4.03
C ALA A 31 1.65 9.02 -5.23
N ALA A 32 1.35 7.72 -5.35
CA ALA A 32 0.46 7.18 -6.38
C ALA A 32 -0.97 7.71 -6.21
N GLN A 33 -1.50 7.69 -4.98
CA GLN A 33 -2.83 8.20 -4.66
C GLN A 33 -2.97 9.69 -4.99
N GLN A 34 -2.00 10.52 -4.59
CA GLN A 34 -2.01 11.96 -4.88
C GLN A 34 -1.97 12.24 -6.39
N LYS A 35 -1.12 11.51 -7.14
CA LYS A 35 -1.05 11.64 -8.60
C LYS A 35 -2.34 11.19 -9.27
N TRP A 36 -2.97 10.14 -8.75
CA TRP A 36 -4.26 9.67 -9.22
C TRP A 36 -5.35 10.73 -9.01
N GLU A 37 -5.51 11.25 -7.80
CA GLU A 37 -6.52 12.27 -7.47
C GLU A 37 -6.38 13.53 -8.35
N ALA A 38 -5.14 14.00 -8.54
CA ALA A 38 -4.86 15.13 -9.41
C ALA A 38 -5.20 14.86 -10.89
N SER A 39 -4.95 13.64 -11.36
CA SER A 39 -5.25 13.23 -12.74
C SER A 39 -6.74 13.02 -12.95
N ARG A 40 -7.42 12.35 -12.02
CA ARG A 40 -8.87 12.11 -12.01
C ARG A 40 -9.64 13.43 -12.10
N THR A 41 -9.25 14.43 -11.31
CA THR A 41 -9.88 15.76 -11.36
C THR A 41 -9.79 16.39 -12.75
N LYS A 42 -8.59 16.35 -13.38
CA LYS A 42 -8.38 16.89 -14.73
C LYS A 42 -9.20 16.12 -15.77
N ILE A 43 -9.23 14.80 -15.67
CA ILE A 43 -10.00 13.93 -16.58
C ILE A 43 -11.49 14.27 -16.51
N PHE A 44 -12.07 14.30 -15.31
CA PHE A 44 -13.49 14.66 -15.12
C PHE A 44 -13.81 16.07 -15.62
N ASP A 45 -12.90 17.03 -15.45
CA ASP A 45 -13.11 18.38 -15.98
C ASP A 45 -13.05 18.43 -17.51
N LEU A 46 -12.27 17.57 -18.15
CA LEU A 46 -12.25 17.42 -19.62
C LEU A 46 -13.51 16.70 -20.12
N GLU A 47 -13.98 15.68 -19.42
CA GLU A 47 -15.22 14.96 -19.77
C GLU A 47 -16.43 15.88 -19.75
N LYS A 48 -16.54 16.79 -18.76
CA LYS A 48 -17.61 17.80 -18.70
C LYS A 48 -17.64 18.72 -19.92
N ARG A 49 -16.52 18.86 -20.63
CA ARG A 49 -16.39 19.69 -21.83
C ARG A 49 -16.73 18.93 -23.11
N LEU A 50 -16.92 17.61 -23.05
CA LEU A 50 -17.41 16.85 -24.18
C LEU A 50 -18.79 17.39 -24.59
N GLY A 51 -18.93 17.72 -25.87
CA GLY A 51 -20.20 18.19 -26.40
C GLY A 51 -21.29 17.14 -26.22
N LYS A 52 -22.53 17.55 -25.92
CA LYS A 52 -23.67 16.64 -25.73
C LYS A 52 -24.23 16.02 -27.03
N GLY A 53 -23.50 16.13 -28.14
CA GLY A 53 -23.87 15.54 -29.41
C GLY A 53 -23.58 14.04 -29.49
N GLU A 54 -23.96 13.41 -30.60
CA GLU A 54 -23.80 11.96 -30.83
C GLU A 54 -22.36 11.46 -30.64
N MET A 55 -21.37 12.28 -31.00
CA MET A 55 -19.95 11.95 -30.82
C MET A 55 -19.55 11.91 -29.34
N GLY A 56 -20.04 12.84 -28.51
CA GLY A 56 -19.79 12.84 -27.08
C GLY A 56 -20.49 11.67 -26.38
N ALA A 57 -21.73 11.37 -26.76
CA ALA A 57 -22.45 10.20 -26.25
C ALA A 57 -21.73 8.89 -26.60
N SER A 58 -21.23 8.76 -27.83
CA SER A 58 -20.48 7.59 -28.29
C SER A 58 -19.13 7.45 -27.59
N PHE A 59 -18.44 8.56 -27.30
CA PHE A 59 -17.21 8.55 -26.51
C PHE A 59 -17.49 8.05 -25.09
N ILE A 60 -18.45 8.68 -24.40
CA ILE A 60 -18.82 8.34 -23.01
C ILE A 60 -19.21 6.86 -22.91
N ALA A 61 -19.99 6.33 -23.87
CA ALA A 61 -20.40 4.92 -23.88
C ALA A 61 -19.23 3.94 -23.95
N LYS A 62 -18.12 4.27 -24.63
CA LYS A 62 -16.93 3.41 -24.72
C LYS A 62 -15.92 3.67 -23.61
N TYR A 63 -15.92 4.89 -23.08
CA TYR A 63 -14.96 5.37 -22.11
C TYR A 63 -15.34 4.97 -20.68
N ASN A 64 -16.62 5.09 -20.32
CA ASN A 64 -17.09 4.99 -18.94
C ASN A 64 -16.77 3.66 -18.26
N ASP A 65 -16.90 2.53 -18.95
CA ASP A 65 -16.69 1.23 -18.32
C ASP A 65 -15.23 1.06 -17.85
N ASN A 66 -14.28 1.41 -18.72
CA ASN A 66 -12.85 1.37 -18.39
C ASN A 66 -12.49 2.44 -17.35
N ALA A 67 -13.08 3.62 -17.45
CA ALA A 67 -12.85 4.71 -16.50
C ALA A 67 -13.35 4.35 -15.10
N ASN A 68 -14.54 3.78 -14.99
CA ASN A 68 -15.13 3.33 -13.72
C ASN A 68 -14.29 2.19 -13.10
N ALA A 69 -13.84 1.23 -13.91
CA ALA A 69 -12.96 0.15 -13.44
C ALA A 69 -11.62 0.68 -12.92
N LEU A 70 -11.02 1.65 -13.62
CA LEU A 70 -9.78 2.30 -13.19
C LEU A 70 -9.98 3.08 -11.89
N VAL A 71 -11.06 3.85 -11.79
CA VAL A 71 -11.42 4.61 -10.58
C VAL A 71 -11.59 3.70 -9.38
N ALA A 72 -12.36 2.62 -9.52
CA ALA A 72 -12.57 1.67 -8.43
C ALA A 72 -11.25 1.03 -7.96
N SER A 73 -10.36 0.70 -8.90
CA SER A 73 -9.07 0.08 -8.60
C SER A 73 -8.12 1.04 -7.87
N LEU A 74 -8.07 2.30 -8.30
CA LEU A 74 -7.15 3.28 -7.74
C LEU A 74 -7.67 3.93 -6.46
N ASP A 75 -8.98 4.13 -6.31
CA ASP A 75 -9.57 4.60 -5.05
C ASP A 75 -9.35 3.60 -3.90
N GLY A 76 -9.24 2.30 -4.20
CA GLY A 76 -8.88 1.26 -3.24
C GLY A 76 -7.37 1.14 -2.95
N LEU A 77 -6.50 1.70 -3.78
CA LEU A 77 -5.04 1.53 -3.67
C LEU A 77 -4.51 2.10 -2.35
N GLY A 78 -4.92 3.32 -2.00
CA GLY A 78 -4.50 3.98 -0.75
C GLY A 78 -4.84 3.15 0.49
N VAL A 79 -6.09 2.69 0.58
CA VAL A 79 -6.58 1.86 1.70
C VAL A 79 -5.83 0.53 1.78
N ASN A 80 -5.66 -0.16 0.65
CA ASN A 80 -4.97 -1.45 0.60
C ASN A 80 -3.49 -1.32 1.01
N VAL A 81 -2.81 -0.26 0.56
CA VAL A 81 -1.43 0.02 0.96
C VAL A 81 -1.35 0.31 2.46
N GLU A 82 -2.24 1.14 3.01
CA GLU A 82 -2.26 1.47 4.44
C GLU A 82 -2.50 0.22 5.31
N GLN A 83 -3.45 -0.62 4.93
CA GLN A 83 -3.73 -1.88 5.64
C GLN A 83 -2.52 -2.81 5.62
N PHE A 84 -1.87 -2.97 4.46
CA PHE A 84 -0.68 -3.80 4.35
C PHE A 84 0.50 -3.23 5.16
N VAL A 85 0.71 -1.92 5.11
CA VAL A 85 1.75 -1.23 5.89
C VAL A 85 1.53 -1.42 7.39
N THR A 86 0.29 -1.31 7.84
CA THR A 86 -0.10 -1.54 9.24
C THR A 86 0.20 -2.97 9.66
N ALA A 87 -0.28 -3.96 8.89
CA ALA A 87 -0.02 -5.37 9.16
C ALA A 87 1.48 -5.71 9.18
N GLY A 88 2.27 -5.10 8.29
CA GLY A 88 3.73 -5.26 8.26
C GLY A 88 4.40 -4.72 9.53
N ARG A 89 4.00 -3.53 10.00
CA ARG A 89 4.51 -2.93 11.24
C ARG A 89 4.11 -3.74 12.47
N ASP A 90 2.87 -4.19 12.54
CA ASP A 90 2.38 -5.03 13.64
C ASP A 90 3.16 -6.35 13.69
N SER A 91 3.44 -6.94 12.53
CA SER A 91 4.26 -8.16 12.42
C SER A 91 5.67 -7.93 12.98
N ILE A 92 6.33 -6.81 12.64
CA ILE A 92 7.64 -6.47 13.22
C ILE A 92 7.56 -6.40 14.76
N GLY A 93 6.52 -5.76 15.29
CA GLY A 93 6.29 -5.68 16.74
C GLY A 93 6.17 -7.04 17.41
N ILE A 94 5.42 -7.96 16.80
CA ILE A 94 5.25 -9.35 17.29
C ILE A 94 6.60 -10.07 17.38
N TYR A 95 7.44 -9.95 16.34
CA TYR A 95 8.75 -10.59 16.31
C TYR A 95 9.72 -10.00 17.34
N LEU A 96 9.77 -8.67 17.46
CA LEU A 96 10.60 -8.01 18.47
C LEU A 96 10.18 -8.40 19.89
N GLU A 97 8.88 -8.54 20.14
CA GLU A 97 8.38 -9.00 21.44
C GLU A 97 8.75 -10.47 21.71
N ALA A 98 8.62 -11.34 20.70
CA ALA A 98 9.00 -12.74 20.79
C ALA A 98 10.50 -12.91 21.08
N ASP A 99 11.37 -12.16 20.40
CA ASP A 99 12.82 -12.12 20.63
C ASP A 99 13.15 -11.69 22.07
N ARG A 100 12.53 -10.60 22.53
CA ARG A 100 12.71 -10.11 23.90
C ARG A 100 12.32 -11.16 24.94
N LYS A 101 11.21 -11.86 24.75
CA LYS A 101 10.76 -12.95 25.65
C LYS A 101 11.72 -14.13 25.64
N ALA A 102 12.20 -14.54 24.46
CA ALA A 102 13.17 -15.62 24.33
C ALA A 102 14.48 -15.30 25.08
N LYS A 103 15.02 -14.09 24.91
CA LYS A 103 16.23 -13.62 25.61
C LYS A 103 16.05 -13.55 27.13
N ALA A 104 14.87 -13.17 27.62
CA ALA A 104 14.58 -13.11 29.05
C ALA A 104 14.41 -14.50 29.71
N GLY A 105 14.04 -15.53 28.93
CA GLY A 105 13.82 -16.89 29.39
C GLY A 105 15.06 -17.80 29.38
N MET A 106 16.18 -17.37 28.80
CA MET A 106 17.43 -18.15 28.82
C MET A 106 18.15 -17.98 30.18
N PRO A 107 18.33 -19.05 30.98
CA PRO A 107 19.26 -18.99 32.10
C PRO A 107 20.67 -18.75 31.56
N LYS A 108 21.39 -17.78 32.14
CA LYS A 108 22.82 -17.57 31.84
C LYS A 108 23.58 -18.86 32.15
N ALA A 109 24.14 -19.49 31.12
CA ALA A 109 25.17 -20.52 31.27
C ALA A 109 26.51 -19.88 31.66
#